data_AF-A0A183ET35-F1
#
_entry.id   AF-A0A183ET35-F1
#
_cell.length_a   1.000
_cell.length_b   1.000
_cell.length_c   1.000
_cell.angle_alpha   90.00
_cell.angle_beta   90.00
_cell.angle_gamma   90.00
#
_symmetry.space_group_name_H-M   'P 1'
#
loop_
_entity.id
_entity.type
_entity.pdbx_description
1 polymer ?
#
loop_
_entity_poly.entity_id
_entity_poly.type
_entity_poly.pdbx_seq_one_letter_code
_entity_poly.pdbx_strand_id
1 'polypeptide(L)'
;MQLIIQEIVPKDRDVFVDLGSGVGQLVIHMAGGSKVRKAIGVEIASLPNHYAQNLSIEWMKWYGKKFRPFELHKGDFLDEKFRDLITKEATIILINNYAFTADLETRIKRYVSFLVGV
;
A
#
# COMPACT_ATOMS: atom_id res chain seq x y z
N MET A 1 9.79 9.00 4.85
CA MET A 1 9.52 7.59 5.23
C MET A 1 9.63 7.38 6.73
N GLN A 2 10.80 7.59 7.33
CA GLN A 2 11.04 7.27 8.74
C GLN A 2 10.12 8.05 9.68
N LEU A 3 9.78 9.30 9.34
CA LEU A 3 8.77 10.09 10.04
C LEU A 3 7.38 9.43 10.04
N ILE A 4 6.92 8.87 8.92
CA ILE A 4 5.60 8.20 8.84
C ILE A 4 5.57 6.98 9.77
N ILE A 5 6.65 6.17 9.76
CA ILE A 5 6.75 4.99 10.63
C ILE A 5 6.82 5.40 12.11
N GLN A 6 7.50 6.49 12.42
CA GLN A 6 7.63 7.02 13.79
C GLN A 6 6.31 7.61 14.32
N GLU A 7 5.52 8.26 13.47
CA GLU A 7 4.21 8.81 13.85
C GLU A 7 3.16 7.71 14.01
N ILE A 8 3.07 6.77 13.06
CA ILE A 8 2.05 5.71 13.09
C ILE A 8 2.37 4.63 14.13
N VAL A 9 3.67 4.39 14.40
CA VAL A 9 4.19 3.32 15.27
C VAL A 9 3.53 1.95 15.01
N PRO A 10 3.64 1.40 13.78
CA PRO A 10 2.94 0.16 13.42
C PRO A 10 3.29 -1.03 14.34
N LYS A 11 2.29 -1.88 14.61
CA LYS A 11 2.38 -3.08 15.43
C LYS A 11 2.25 -4.34 14.57
N ASP A 12 2.49 -5.49 15.19
CA ASP A 12 2.44 -6.83 14.55
C ASP A 12 1.04 -7.31 14.16
N ARG A 13 -0.01 -6.64 14.63
CA ARG A 13 -1.38 -6.84 14.16
C ARG A 13 -1.70 -6.05 12.89
N ASP A 14 -0.93 -5.02 12.58
CA ASP A 14 -1.32 -4.03 11.58
C ASP A 14 -1.08 -4.51 10.15
N VAL A 15 -2.05 -4.21 9.27
CA VAL A 15 -1.94 -4.41 7.83
C VAL A 15 -1.82 -3.04 7.19
N PHE A 16 -0.66 -2.78 6.61
CA PHE A 16 -0.41 -1.55 5.86
C PHE A 16 -0.81 -1.74 4.40
N VAL A 17 -1.56 -0.77 3.86
CA VAL A 17 -1.97 -0.74 2.46
C VAL A 17 -1.64 0.61 1.84
N ASP A 18 -0.90 0.59 0.75
CA ASP A 18 -0.53 1.76 -0.06
C ASP A 18 -1.30 1.74 -1.39
N LEU A 19 -2.24 2.67 -1.57
CA LEU A 19 -3.09 2.77 -2.76
C LEU A 19 -2.50 3.80 -3.73
N GLY A 20 -2.07 3.33 -4.90
CA GLY A 20 -1.22 4.12 -5.80
C GLY A 20 0.26 4.00 -5.44
N SER A 21 0.72 2.77 -5.16
CA SER A 21 2.04 2.49 -4.58
C SER A 21 3.24 2.76 -5.50
N GLY A 22 3.02 3.06 -6.78
CA GLY A 22 4.06 3.35 -7.77
C GLY A 22 5.08 2.21 -7.87
N VAL A 23 6.34 2.53 -7.58
CA VAL A 23 7.45 1.54 -7.60
C VAL A 23 7.56 0.73 -6.30
N GLY A 24 6.61 0.86 -5.37
CA GLY A 24 6.51 0.04 -4.16
C GLY A 24 7.45 0.43 -3.01
N GLN A 25 8.13 1.58 -3.09
CA GLN A 25 9.14 1.97 -2.10
C GLN A 25 8.57 2.06 -0.67
N LEU A 26 7.36 2.57 -0.49
CA LEU A 26 6.69 2.69 0.81
C LEU A 26 6.38 1.33 1.42
N VAL A 27 5.81 0.43 0.63
CA VAL A 27 5.50 -0.95 1.01
C VAL A 27 6.76 -1.68 1.50
N ILE A 28 7.85 -1.58 0.74
CA ILE A 28 9.12 -2.24 1.06
C ILE A 28 9.74 -1.67 2.34
N HIS A 29 9.75 -0.34 2.51
CA HIS A 29 10.23 0.27 3.74
C HIS A 29 9.36 -0.07 4.96
N MET A 30 8.04 -0.15 4.79
CA MET A 30 7.15 -0.55 5.87
C MET A 30 7.41 -2.00 6.29
N ALA A 31 7.58 -2.90 5.31
CA ALA A 31 7.87 -4.31 5.55
C ALA A 31 9.25 -4.56 6.18
N GLY A 32 10.28 -3.81 5.77
CA GLY A 32 11.65 -3.96 6.27
C GLY A 32 11.97 -3.14 7.53
N GLY A 33 11.28 -2.03 7.75
CA GLY A 33 11.61 -1.03 8.77
C GLY A 33 10.61 -0.90 9.92
N SER A 34 9.55 -1.73 9.97
CA SER A 34 8.53 -1.66 11.01
C SER A 34 8.10 -3.03 11.54
N LYS A 35 7.13 -3.04 12.46
CA LYS A 35 6.58 -4.27 13.04
C LYS A 35 5.31 -4.76 12.36
N VAL A 36 4.84 -4.16 11.26
CA VAL A 36 3.58 -4.56 10.59
C VAL A 36 3.44 -6.08 10.39
N ARG A 37 2.22 -6.58 10.43
CA ARG A 37 1.92 -7.97 10.08
C ARG A 37 2.28 -8.27 8.62
N LYS A 38 1.82 -7.40 7.71
CA LYS A 38 2.11 -7.42 6.28
C LYS A 38 1.94 -6.02 5.67
N ALA A 39 2.59 -5.78 4.54
CA ALA A 39 2.49 -4.54 3.77
C ALA A 39 2.03 -4.83 2.33
N ILE A 40 1.06 -4.09 1.81
CA ILE A 40 0.49 -4.35 0.49
C ILE A 40 0.48 -3.06 -0.32
N GLY A 41 0.91 -3.12 -1.58
CA GLY A 41 0.79 -2.04 -2.55
C GLY A 41 -0.13 -2.41 -3.69
N VAL A 42 -0.99 -1.47 -4.11
CA VAL A 42 -1.78 -1.60 -5.34
C VAL A 42 -1.40 -0.46 -6.28
N GLU A 43 -1.04 -0.78 -7.51
CA GLU A 43 -0.64 0.19 -8.54
C GLU A 43 -1.30 -0.12 -9.88
N ILE A 44 -1.90 0.90 -10.50
CA ILE A 44 -2.62 0.75 -11.77
C ILE A 44 -1.66 0.82 -12.97
N ALA A 45 -0.62 1.64 -12.89
CA ALA A 45 0.31 1.89 -13.97
C ALA A 45 1.28 0.71 -14.17
N SER A 46 1.29 0.17 -15.39
CA SER A 46 2.07 -1.01 -15.75
C SER A 46 3.58 -0.82 -15.55
N LEU A 47 4.12 0.36 -15.90
CA LEU A 47 5.56 0.61 -15.85
C LEU A 47 6.09 0.73 -14.41
N PRO A 48 5.51 1.56 -13.52
CA PRO A 48 5.88 1.58 -12.11
C PRO A 48 5.74 0.21 -11.44
N ASN A 49 4.63 -0.51 -11.69
CA ASN A 49 4.42 -1.85 -11.15
C ASN A 49 5.50 -2.84 -11.59
N HIS A 50 5.88 -2.83 -12.88
CA HIS A 50 6.97 -3.65 -13.39
C HIS A 50 8.29 -3.37 -12.68
N TYR A 51 8.64 -2.10 -12.47
CA TYR A 51 9.82 -1.74 -11.68
C TYR A 51 9.70 -2.22 -10.22
N ALA A 52 8.52 -2.13 -9.61
CA ALA A 52 8.29 -2.57 -8.24
C ALA A 52 8.59 -4.07 -8.06
N GLN A 53 8.14 -4.91 -9.00
CA GLN A 53 8.42 -6.35 -8.99
C GLN A 53 9.93 -6.63 -9.07
N ASN A 54 10.64 -5.98 -9.99
CA ASN A 54 12.08 -6.19 -10.17
C ASN A 54 12.90 -5.68 -8.98
N LEU A 55 12.58 -4.48 -8.48
CA LEU A 55 13.29 -3.87 -7.37
C LEU A 55 13.09 -4.66 -6.08
N SER A 56 11.91 -5.24 -5.85
CA SER A 56 11.65 -6.02 -4.63
C SER A 56 12.66 -7.16 -4.42
N ILE A 57 13.15 -7.78 -5.51
CA ILE A 57 14.17 -8.84 -5.45
C ILE A 57 15.50 -8.27 -4.94
N GLU A 58 15.92 -7.12 -5.46
CA GLU A 58 17.14 -6.44 -5.04
C GLU A 58 17.04 -5.92 -3.60
N TRP A 59 15.90 -5.37 -3.20
CA TRP A 59 15.65 -4.95 -1.83
C TRP A 59 15.71 -6.10 -0.83
N MET A 60 15.17 -7.27 -1.20
CA MET A 60 15.24 -8.48 -0.38
C MET A 60 16.69 -8.93 -0.17
N LYS A 61 17.53 -8.85 -1.20
CA LYS A 61 18.98 -9.14 -1.08
C LYS A 61 19.67 -8.12 -0.16
N TRP A 62 19.34 -6.83 -0.29
CA TRP A 62 20.03 -5.75 0.41
C TRP A 62 19.77 -5.74 1.93
N TYR A 63 18.53 -5.99 2.37
CA TYR A 63 18.14 -5.94 3.79
C TYR A 63 18.51 -7.19 4.59
N GLY A 64 18.99 -8.24 3.94
CA GLY A 64 19.89 -9.21 4.55
C GLY A 64 19.37 -10.14 5.66
N LYS A 65 18.15 -10.00 6.25
CA LYS A 65 17.48 -11.12 6.97
C LYS A 65 16.06 -11.00 7.55
N LYS A 66 15.39 -9.84 7.70
CA LYS A 66 14.01 -9.83 8.24
C LYS A 66 13.10 -8.79 7.60
N PHE A 67 12.37 -9.21 6.58
CA PHE A 67 11.16 -8.53 6.13
C PHE A 67 9.93 -9.14 6.78
N ARG A 68 8.96 -8.29 7.05
CA ARG A 68 7.56 -8.71 7.16
C ARG A 68 7.04 -9.06 5.78
N PRO A 69 6.06 -9.99 5.66
CA PRO A 69 5.44 -10.30 4.38
C PRO A 69 5.00 -9.04 3.64
N PHE A 70 5.24 -8.97 2.33
CA PHE A 70 4.71 -7.90 1.51
C PHE A 70 4.28 -8.39 0.14
N GLU A 71 3.33 -7.67 -0.46
CA GLU A 71 2.77 -7.97 -1.77
C GLU A 71 2.63 -6.69 -2.60
N LEU A 72 2.91 -6.78 -3.89
CA LEU A 72 2.77 -5.68 -4.85
C LEU A 72 1.84 -6.14 -5.96
N HIS A 73 0.67 -5.52 -6.07
CA HIS A 73 -0.39 -5.89 -6.99
C HIS A 73 -0.53 -4.87 -8.12
N LYS A 74 -0.78 -5.37 -9.33
CA LYS A 74 -1.22 -4.56 -10.45
C LYS A 74 -2.75 -4.49 -10.48
N GLY A 75 -3.32 -3.29 -10.50
CA GLY A 75 -4.76 -3.10 -10.68
C GLY A 75 -5.28 -1.73 -10.25
N ASP A 76 -6.56 -1.47 -10.56
CA ASP A 76 -7.30 -0.35 -9.97
C ASP A 76 -7.71 -0.76 -8.55
N PHE A 77 -7.28 -0.01 -7.53
CA PHE A 77 -7.63 -0.30 -6.14
C PHE A 77 -9.13 -0.16 -5.85
N LEU A 78 -9.90 0.43 -6.77
CA LEU A 78 -11.36 0.49 -6.69
C LEU A 78 -12.04 -0.79 -7.22
N ASP A 79 -11.28 -1.73 -7.80
CA ASP A 79 -11.80 -3.03 -8.23
C ASP A 79 -12.35 -3.83 -7.03
N GLU A 80 -13.44 -4.57 -7.25
CA GLU A 80 -14.11 -5.37 -6.21
C GLU A 80 -13.17 -6.36 -5.51
N LYS A 81 -12.18 -6.90 -6.23
CA LYS A 81 -11.17 -7.82 -5.69
C LYS A 81 -10.34 -7.23 -4.55
N PHE A 82 -10.20 -5.90 -4.47
CA PHE A 82 -9.47 -5.21 -3.40
C PHE A 82 -10.39 -4.68 -2.30
N ARG A 83 -11.71 -4.85 -2.43
CA ARG A 83 -12.68 -4.34 -1.45
C ARG A 83 -12.45 -4.90 -0.08
N ASP A 84 -12.31 -6.22 0.04
CA ASP A 84 -12.10 -6.87 1.34
C ASP A 84 -10.74 -6.49 1.94
N LEU A 85 -9.72 -6.35 1.10
CA LEU A 85 -8.41 -5.83 1.53
C LEU A 85 -8.55 -4.45 2.18
N ILE A 86 -9.26 -3.52 1.53
CA ILE A 86 -9.40 -2.13 1.98
C ILE A 86 -10.33 -2.03 3.20
N THR A 87 -11.40 -2.83 3.26
CA THR A 87 -12.49 -2.65 4.22
C THR A 87 -12.41 -3.53 5.45
N LYS A 88 -11.81 -4.72 5.33
CA LYS A 88 -11.80 -5.73 6.38
C LYS A 88 -10.40 -6.02 6.89
N GLU A 89 -9.39 -5.97 6.01
CA GLU A 89 -8.03 -6.34 6.37
C GLU A 89 -7.14 -5.16 6.77
N ALA A 90 -7.21 -4.06 6.04
CA ALA A 90 -6.35 -2.89 6.24
C ALA A 90 -6.61 -2.23 7.60
N THR A 91 -5.54 -1.93 8.34
CA THR A 91 -5.61 -1.13 9.57
C THR A 91 -4.87 0.21 9.44
N ILE A 92 -3.97 0.31 8.45
CA ILE A 92 -3.28 1.54 8.09
C ILE A 92 -3.38 1.68 6.56
N ILE A 93 -4.04 2.73 6.09
CA ILE A 93 -4.15 3.04 4.66
C ILE A 93 -3.38 4.32 4.38
N LEU A 94 -2.51 4.28 3.39
CA LEU A 94 -1.85 5.44 2.81
C LEU A 94 -2.33 5.62 1.37
N ILE A 95 -2.65 6.87 1.02
CA ILE A 95 -3.01 7.27 -0.33
C ILE A 95 -2.31 8.60 -0.60
N ASN A 96 -1.41 8.63 -1.58
CA ASN A 96 -0.85 9.90 -2.05
C ASN A 96 -1.74 10.45 -3.19
N ASN A 97 -2.68 11.33 -2.83
CA ASN A 97 -3.65 11.88 -3.78
C ASN A 97 -3.12 13.10 -4.57
N TYR A 98 -1.85 13.51 -4.40
CA TYR A 98 -1.32 14.73 -5.05
C TYR A 98 -1.48 14.73 -6.58
N ALA A 99 -1.40 13.54 -7.20
CA ALA A 99 -1.53 13.38 -8.65
C ALA A 99 -2.90 12.86 -9.09
N PHE A 100 -3.90 12.81 -8.19
CA PHE A 100 -5.21 12.27 -8.55
C PHE A 100 -6.01 13.27 -9.37
N THR A 101 -6.70 12.77 -10.38
CA THR A 101 -7.67 13.56 -11.13
C THR A 101 -8.90 13.83 -10.27
N ALA A 102 -9.63 14.90 -10.56
CA ALA A 102 -10.88 15.22 -9.87
C ALA A 102 -11.92 14.10 -9.96
N ASP A 103 -11.94 13.36 -11.07
CA ASP A 103 -12.79 12.16 -11.24
C ASP A 103 -12.40 11.05 -10.27
N LEU A 104 -11.09 10.73 -10.18
CA LEU A 104 -10.58 9.72 -9.26
C LEU A 104 -10.86 10.11 -7.80
N GLU A 105 -10.67 11.37 -7.43
CA GLU A 105 -11.04 11.85 -6.08
C GLU A 105 -12.53 11.68 -5.79
N THR A 106 -13.39 11.99 -6.75
CA THR A 106 -14.84 11.83 -6.61
C THR A 106 -15.22 10.36 -6.44
N ARG A 107 -14.60 9.47 -7.24
CA ARG A 107 -14.80 8.02 -7.13
C ARG A 107 -14.35 7.48 -5.77
N ILE A 108 -13.19 7.90 -5.27
CA ILE A 108 -12.68 7.50 -3.95
C ILE A 108 -13.61 7.98 -2.85
N LYS A 109 -14.05 9.25 -2.88
CA LYS A 109 -14.99 9.79 -1.87
C LYS A 109 -16.29 8.98 -1.84
N ARG A 110 -16.86 8.66 -3.00
CA ARG A 110 -18.05 7.80 -3.10
C ARG A 110 -17.79 6.40 -2.55
N TYR A 111 -16.67 5.80 -2.93
CA TYR A 111 -16.29 4.47 -2.48
C TYR A 111 -16.15 4.44 -0.96
N VAL A 112 -15.35 5.34 -0.38
CA VAL A 112 -15.16 5.44 1.07
C VAL A 112 -16.49 5.70 1.79
N SER A 113 -17.31 6.64 1.31
CA SER A 113 -18.64 6.93 1.91
C SER A 113 -19.51 5.67 1.97
N PHE A 114 -19.55 4.90 0.87
CA PHE A 114 -20.23 3.62 0.83
C PHE A 114 -19.67 2.57 1.80
N LEU A 115 -18.36 2.60 2.07
CA LEU A 115 -17.72 1.70 3.02
C LEU A 115 -17.98 2.07 4.48
N VAL A 116 -18.07 3.36 4.80
CA VAL A 116 -18.32 3.85 6.16
C VAL A 116 -19.80 4.12 6.48
N GLY A 117 -20.70 3.94 5.52
CA GLY A 117 -22.15 4.04 5.73
C GLY A 117 -22.65 5.47 6.00
N VAL A 118 -21.91 6.48 5.53
CA VAL A 118 -22.27 7.91 5.58
C VAL A 118 -22.62 8.44 4.19
#